data_AF-A0A929STZ2-F1
#
_entry.id   AF-A0A929STZ2-F1
#
_cell.length_a   1.000
_cell.length_b   1.000
_cell.length_c   1.000
_cell.angle_alpha   90.00
_cell.angle_beta   90.00
_cell.angle_gamma   90.00
#
_symmetry.space_group_name_H-M   'P 1'
#
loop_
_entity.id
_entity.type
_entity.pdbx_description
1 polymer ?
#
loop_
_entity_poly.entity_id
_entity_poly.type
_entity_poly.pdbx_seq_one_letter_code
_entity_poly.pdbx_strand_id
1 'polypeptide(L)'
;MGHLGDITMRRTLYELLAEFGYKDGVVPYISNMYKDTAKNSEHKLSDTFILNKIFKGNYSNLKDFKNKMFERRIHNLSKLKEIEIEWEGKTIKVNNIKLEELMKNAVNKDLELINQNRKPKYVDELKKVVYKKYFNITNEFRGSIYN
;
A
#
# COMPACT_ATOMS: atom_id res chain seq x y z
N MET A 1 20.25 16.47 5.68
CA MET A 1 19.28 15.37 5.56
C MET A 1 18.21 15.82 4.59
N GLY A 2 18.02 15.11 3.47
CA GLY A 2 17.02 15.49 2.47
C GLY A 2 15.63 15.23 3.02
N HIS A 3 14.82 16.28 3.18
CA HIS A 3 13.44 16.21 3.66
C HIS A 3 12.53 15.59 2.60
N LEU A 4 12.55 14.27 2.43
CA LEU A 4 11.33 13.58 1.99
C LEU A 4 10.35 13.73 3.16
N GLY A 5 9.34 14.58 3.00
CA GLY A 5 8.36 14.87 4.05
C GLY A 5 7.88 13.60 4.75
N ASP A 6 7.74 13.69 6.06
CA ASP A 6 7.43 12.63 7.02
C ASP A 6 6.37 11.60 6.50
N ILE A 7 5.37 12.05 5.74
CA ILE A 7 4.35 11.20 5.10
C ILE A 7 4.93 10.28 4.01
N THR A 8 5.71 10.80 3.07
CA THR A 8 6.29 10.02 1.96
C THR A 8 7.30 9.01 2.51
N MET A 9 8.09 9.41 3.50
CA MET A 9 9.02 8.53 4.18
C MET A 9 8.30 7.36 4.86
N ARG A 10 7.25 7.64 5.65
CA ARG A 10 6.44 6.60 6.30
C ARG A 10 5.82 5.64 5.29
N ARG A 11 5.29 6.16 4.18
CA ARG A 11 4.71 5.32 3.12
C ARG A 11 5.75 4.37 2.54
N THR A 12 6.92 4.89 2.15
CA THR A 12 8.02 4.06 1.64
C THR A 12 8.47 3.03 2.67
N LEU A 13 8.53 3.39 3.96
CA LEU A 13 8.86 2.47 5.05
C LEU A 13 7.89 1.29 5.11
N TYR A 14 6.58 1.53 5.06
CA TYR A 14 5.59 0.44 5.03
C TYR A 14 5.67 -0.40 3.75
N GLU A 15 5.98 0.21 2.61
CA GLU A 15 6.21 -0.51 1.35
C GLU A 15 7.44 -1.42 1.46
N LEU A 16 8.54 -0.96 2.08
CA LEU A 16 9.73 -1.76 2.35
C LEU A 16 9.49 -2.85 3.40
N LEU A 17 8.71 -2.56 4.44
CA LEU A 17 8.30 -3.56 5.43
C LEU A 17 7.52 -4.70 4.78
N ALA A 18 6.63 -4.38 3.84
CA ALA A 18 5.84 -5.36 3.13
C ALA A 18 6.66 -6.25 2.16
N GLU A 19 7.76 -5.73 1.60
CA GLU A 19 8.60 -6.49 0.66
C GLU A 19 9.76 -7.23 1.34
N PHE A 20 10.48 -6.55 2.23
CA PHE A 20 11.75 -7.00 2.80
C PHE A 20 11.68 -7.25 4.32
N GLY A 21 10.55 -6.96 4.96
CA GLY A 21 10.40 -7.09 6.40
C GLY A 21 11.13 -6.01 7.20
N TYR A 22 11.07 -6.15 8.52
CA TYR A 22 11.61 -5.14 9.43
C TYR A 22 13.15 -5.07 9.37
N LYS A 23 13.82 -6.22 9.41
CA LYS A 23 15.29 -6.31 9.48
C LYS A 23 15.97 -5.89 8.19
N ASP A 24 15.50 -6.37 7.04
CA ASP A 24 16.16 -6.15 5.75
C ASP A 24 15.59 -4.96 4.96
N GLY A 25 14.40 -4.46 5.32
CA GLY A 25 13.77 -3.29 4.70
C GLY A 25 13.78 -2.04 5.58
N VAL A 26 13.15 -2.12 6.75
CA VAL A 26 12.90 -0.93 7.60
C VAL A 26 14.18 -0.44 8.28
N VAL A 27 14.85 -1.30 9.04
CA VAL A 27 16.07 -0.94 9.78
C VAL A 27 17.12 -0.26 8.88
N PRO A 28 17.52 -0.82 7.72
CA PRO A 28 18.47 -0.15 6.83
C PRO A 28 17.99 1.21 6.32
N TYR A 29 16.68 1.42 6.15
CA TYR A 29 16.12 2.65 5.59
C TYR A 29 16.11 3.82 6.57
N ILE A 30 15.77 3.57 7.84
CA ILE A 30 15.64 4.63 8.86
C ILE A 30 16.89 4.83 9.71
N SER A 31 17.86 3.92 9.60
CA SER A 31 19.11 4.00 10.36
C SER A 31 20.26 4.58 9.54
N ASN A 32 21.35 4.94 10.21
CA ASN A 32 22.59 5.37 9.58
C ASN A 32 23.50 4.19 9.19
N MET A 33 22.96 2.97 9.05
CA MET A 33 23.75 1.75 8.86
C MET A 33 24.68 1.81 7.63
N TYR A 34 24.30 2.54 6.58
CA TYR A 34 25.10 2.69 5.36
C TYR A 34 25.94 3.98 5.31
N LYS A 35 26.03 4.74 6.40
CA LYS A 35 26.77 6.02 6.43
C LYS A 35 28.25 5.83 6.09
N ASP A 36 28.91 4.86 6.72
CA ASP A 36 30.33 4.60 6.49
C ASP A 36 30.56 3.97 5.12
N THR A 37 29.67 3.07 4.68
CA THR A 37 29.71 2.50 3.32
C THR A 37 29.62 3.59 2.25
N ALA A 38 28.69 4.55 2.41
CA ALA A 38 28.56 5.67 1.47
C ALA A 38 29.84 6.50 1.42
N LYS A 39 30.37 6.86 2.60
CA LYS A 39 31.61 7.64 2.73
C LYS A 39 32.80 6.94 2.06
N ASN A 40 32.98 5.65 2.31
CA ASN A 40 34.09 4.87 1.75
C ASN A 40 33.97 4.66 0.23
N SER A 41 32.75 4.71 -0.30
CA SER A 41 32.51 4.69 -1.76
C SER A 41 32.55 6.09 -2.38
N GLU A 42 32.94 7.14 -1.66
CA GLU A 42 32.90 8.55 -2.11
C GLU A 42 31.50 9.03 -2.52
N HIS A 43 30.44 8.39 -2.00
CA HIS A 43 29.05 8.76 -2.23
C HIS A 43 28.48 9.50 -1.02
N LYS A 44 27.57 10.44 -1.27
CA LYS A 44 26.74 11.02 -0.21
C LYS A 44 25.67 10.03 0.23
N LEU A 45 25.49 9.85 1.54
CA LEU A 45 24.35 9.12 2.08
C LEU A 45 23.05 9.80 1.63
N SER A 46 22.24 9.07 0.86
CA SER A 46 21.00 9.53 0.25
C SER A 46 19.99 8.38 0.21
N ASP A 47 18.70 8.69 0.11
CA ASP A 47 17.65 7.67 0.02
C ASP A 47 17.88 6.72 -1.15
N THR A 48 18.31 7.24 -2.31
CA THR A 48 18.63 6.42 -3.47
C THR A 48 19.76 5.43 -3.18
N PHE A 49 20.82 5.86 -2.48
CA PHE A 49 21.92 4.98 -2.10
C PHE A 49 21.43 3.87 -1.16
N ILE A 50 20.67 4.24 -0.13
CA ILE A 50 20.14 3.30 0.87
C ILE A 50 19.17 2.30 0.20
N LEU A 51 18.23 2.78 -0.61
CA LEU A 51 17.27 1.93 -1.33
C LEU A 51 17.99 0.96 -2.28
N ASN A 52 19.02 1.41 -3.01
CA ASN A 52 19.79 0.51 -3.87
C ASN A 52 20.49 -0.61 -3.07
N LYS A 53 20.97 -0.31 -1.86
CA LYS A 53 21.53 -1.34 -0.96
C LYS A 53 20.47 -2.30 -0.43
N ILE A 54 19.26 -1.82 -0.11
CA ILE A 54 18.13 -2.66 0.31
C ILE A 54 17.66 -3.57 -0.83
N PHE A 55 17.52 -3.01 -2.04
CA PHE A 55 17.01 -3.74 -3.20
C PHE A 55 17.94 -4.85 -3.67
N LYS A 56 19.25 -4.77 -3.37
CA LYS A 56 20.23 -5.82 -3.72
C LYS A 56 20.18 -6.23 -5.21
N GLY A 57 19.85 -5.27 -6.09
CA GLY A 57 19.72 -5.49 -7.54
C GLY A 57 18.34 -5.99 -8.01
N ASN A 58 17.40 -6.29 -7.12
CA ASN A 58 16.04 -6.73 -7.48
C ASN A 58 15.21 -5.62 -8.13
N TYR A 59 15.53 -4.36 -7.84
CA TYR A 59 14.87 -3.19 -8.40
C TYR A 59 15.89 -2.14 -8.78
N SER A 60 15.66 -1.48 -9.91
CA SER A 60 16.58 -0.47 -10.44
C SER A 60 16.47 0.86 -9.71
N ASN A 61 15.28 1.18 -9.18
CA ASN A 61 14.98 2.39 -8.42
C ASN A 61 13.60 2.28 -7.75
N LEU A 62 13.22 3.30 -6.98
CA LEU A 62 11.94 3.32 -6.26
C LEU A 62 10.70 3.24 -7.18
N LYS A 63 10.78 3.78 -8.41
CA LYS A 63 9.67 3.73 -9.38
C LYS A 63 9.47 2.30 -9.88
N ASP A 64 10.56 1.62 -10.25
CA ASP A 64 10.55 0.22 -10.66
C ASP A 64 9.99 -0.69 -9.55
N PHE A 65 10.46 -0.51 -8.31
CA PHE A 65 9.91 -1.20 -7.14
C PHE A 65 8.40 -1.02 -6.98
N LYS A 66 7.90 0.23 -7.05
CA LYS A 66 6.47 0.52 -6.94
C LYS A 66 5.66 -0.09 -8.08
N ASN A 67 6.16 -0.02 -9.31
CA ASN A 67 5.50 -0.62 -10.47
C ASN A 67 5.36 -2.14 -10.29
N LYS A 68 6.45 -2.83 -9.91
CA LYS A 68 6.44 -4.28 -9.66
C LYS A 68 5.49 -4.67 -8.53
N MET A 69 5.41 -3.86 -7.48
CA MET A 69 4.44 -4.06 -6.40
C MET A 69 2.99 -3.95 -6.90
N PHE A 70 2.67 -2.97 -7.75
CA PHE A 70 1.34 -2.83 -8.34
C PHE A 70 1.03 -3.97 -9.33
N GLU A 71 1.97 -4.35 -10.19
CA GLU A 71 1.84 -5.50 -11.11
C GLU A 71 1.46 -6.77 -10.35
N ARG A 72 2.16 -7.08 -9.25
CA ARG A 72 1.85 -8.24 -8.40
C ARG A 72 0.43 -8.19 -7.81
N ARG A 73 -0.04 -7.00 -7.41
CA ARG A 73 -1.39 -6.83 -6.87
C ARG A 73 -2.46 -6.98 -7.94
N ILE A 74 -2.23 -6.45 -9.14
CA ILE A 74 -3.14 -6.58 -10.29
C ILE A 74 -3.23 -8.05 -10.70
N HIS A 75 -2.10 -8.76 -10.77
CA HIS A 75 -2.09 -10.19 -11.14
C HIS A 75 -2.86 -11.07 -10.13
N ASN A 76 -2.86 -10.72 -8.85
CA ASN A 76 -3.58 -11.45 -7.82
C ASN A 76 -5.02 -10.97 -7.60
N LEU A 77 -5.48 -9.96 -8.36
CA LEU A 77 -6.79 -9.36 -8.14
C LEU A 77 -7.93 -10.38 -8.32
N SER A 78 -7.82 -11.27 -9.32
CA SER A 78 -8.80 -12.34 -9.56
C SER A 78 -8.79 -13.45 -8.50
N LYS A 79 -7.74 -13.52 -7.68
CA LYS A 79 -7.59 -14.52 -6.61
C LYS A 79 -8.16 -14.05 -5.29
N LEU A 80 -8.66 -12.81 -5.20
CA LEU A 80 -9.28 -12.30 -3.97
C LEU A 80 -10.45 -13.20 -3.54
N LYS A 81 -10.48 -13.52 -2.26
CA LYS A 81 -11.62 -14.20 -1.64
C LYS A 81 -12.88 -13.36 -1.86
N GLU A 82 -13.95 -14.00 -2.28
CA GLU A 82 -15.25 -13.34 -2.29
C GLU A 82 -15.68 -13.05 -0.85
N ILE A 83 -16.20 -11.85 -0.62
CA ILE A 83 -16.66 -11.41 0.69
C ILE A 83 -18.11 -10.96 0.64
N GLU A 84 -18.81 -11.13 1.73
CA GLU A 84 -20.15 -10.55 1.92
C GLU A 84 -20.07 -9.37 2.90
N ILE A 85 -20.52 -8.19 2.47
CA ILE A 85 -20.44 -6.94 3.24
C ILE A 85 -21.81 -6.28 3.38
N GLU A 86 -21.99 -5.52 4.47
CA GLU A 86 -23.09 -4.59 4.64
C GLU A 86 -22.70 -3.24 4.03
N TRP A 87 -23.39 -2.83 2.97
CA TRP A 87 -23.13 -1.60 2.24
C TRP A 87 -24.44 -0.86 1.95
N GLU A 88 -24.57 0.36 2.46
CA GLU A 88 -25.76 1.21 2.29
C GLU A 88 -27.07 0.51 2.68
N GLY A 89 -27.04 -0.26 3.77
CA GLY A 89 -28.21 -0.99 4.30
C GLY A 89 -28.56 -2.26 3.53
N LYS A 90 -27.65 -2.75 2.68
CA LYS A 90 -27.82 -4.00 1.93
C LYS A 90 -26.63 -4.93 2.14
N THR A 91 -26.93 -6.21 2.29
CA THR A 91 -25.94 -7.28 2.21
C THR A 91 -25.56 -7.54 0.75
N ILE A 92 -24.29 -7.41 0.40
CA ILE A 92 -23.78 -7.56 -0.98
C ILE A 92 -22.61 -8.54 -0.99
N LYS A 93 -22.65 -9.52 -1.90
CA LYS A 93 -21.50 -10.35 -2.25
C LYS A 93 -20.58 -9.60 -3.20
N VAL A 94 -19.29 -9.56 -2.86
CA VAL A 94 -18.28 -8.72 -3.50
C VAL A 94 -17.08 -9.58 -3.88
N ASN A 95 -16.91 -9.74 -5.19
CA ASN A 95 -15.67 -10.20 -5.83
C ASN A 95 -14.89 -8.99 -6.36
N ASN A 96 -13.78 -9.22 -7.08
CA ASN A 96 -12.94 -8.16 -7.63
C ASN A 96 -13.68 -7.21 -8.58
N ILE A 97 -14.52 -7.75 -9.48
CA ILE A 97 -15.29 -6.96 -10.45
C ILE A 97 -16.30 -6.08 -9.70
N LYS A 98 -17.04 -6.68 -8.76
CA LYS A 98 -18.05 -5.95 -7.98
C LYS A 98 -17.42 -4.87 -7.10
N LEU A 99 -16.24 -5.13 -6.55
CA LEU A 99 -15.51 -4.15 -5.75
C LEU A 99 -15.10 -2.94 -6.58
N GLU A 100 -14.67 -3.13 -7.82
CA GLU A 100 -14.35 -2.03 -8.74
C GLU A 100 -15.59 -1.18 -9.06
N GLU A 101 -16.74 -1.81 -9.34
CA GLU A 101 -18.01 -1.10 -9.54
C GLU A 101 -18.40 -0.27 -8.31
N LEU A 102 -18.35 -0.88 -7.12
CA LEU A 102 -18.68 -0.19 -5.86
C LEU A 102 -17.74 1.00 -5.62
N MET A 103 -16.44 0.85 -5.89
CA MET A 103 -15.48 1.94 -5.77
C MET A 103 -15.75 3.08 -6.76
N LYS A 104 -16.06 2.78 -8.04
CA LYS A 104 -16.45 3.80 -9.03
C LYS A 104 -17.69 4.57 -8.58
N ASN A 105 -18.72 3.85 -8.12
CA ASN A 105 -19.94 4.47 -7.62
C ASN A 105 -19.70 5.32 -6.38
N ALA A 106 -18.87 4.86 -5.44
CA ALA A 106 -18.51 5.62 -4.24
C ALA A 106 -17.75 6.91 -4.60
N VAL A 107 -16.83 6.87 -5.57
CA VAL A 107 -16.12 8.06 -6.07
C VAL A 107 -17.10 9.06 -6.69
N ASN A 108 -18.04 8.61 -7.51
CA ASN A 108 -19.04 9.50 -8.12
C ASN A 108 -19.93 10.16 -7.06
N LYS A 109 -20.40 9.40 -6.06
CA LYS A 109 -21.18 9.97 -4.95
C LYS A 109 -20.38 10.98 -4.13
N ASP A 110 -19.11 10.70 -3.87
CA ASP A 110 -18.23 11.64 -3.18
C ASP A 110 -17.99 12.92 -4.00
N LEU A 111 -17.89 12.80 -5.32
CA LEU A 111 -17.80 13.95 -6.22
C LEU A 111 -19.07 14.81 -6.18
N GLU A 112 -20.26 14.19 -6.16
CA GLU A 112 -21.54 14.92 -5.97
C GLU A 112 -21.59 15.67 -4.63
N LEU A 113 -21.11 15.05 -3.54
CA LEU A 113 -21.03 15.70 -2.24
C LEU A 113 -20.07 16.89 -2.27
N ILE A 114 -18.89 16.73 -2.87
CA ILE A 114 -17.91 17.80 -3.01
C ILE A 114 -18.49 18.98 -3.81
N ASN A 115 -19.20 18.70 -4.91
CA ASN A 115 -19.88 19.74 -5.70
C ASN A 115 -20.95 20.49 -4.90
N GLN A 116 -21.49 19.87 -3.85
CA GLN A 116 -22.43 20.50 -2.91
C GLN A 116 -21.72 21.16 -1.70
N ASN A 117 -20.38 21.32 -1.72
CA ASN A 117 -19.57 21.75 -0.58
C ASN A 117 -19.74 20.88 0.68
N ARG A 118 -20.03 19.59 0.50
CA ARG A 118 -20.15 18.59 1.57
C ARG A 118 -18.92 17.70 1.59
N LYS A 119 -18.59 17.16 2.76
CA LYS A 119 -17.43 16.27 2.92
C LYS A 119 -17.69 14.91 2.23
N PRO A 120 -16.73 14.37 1.48
CA PRO A 120 -16.81 13.01 0.95
C PRO A 120 -16.79 11.99 2.09
N LYS A 121 -17.44 10.85 1.89
CA LYS A 121 -17.56 9.79 2.90
C LYS A 121 -17.61 8.38 2.30
N TYR A 122 -18.16 8.20 1.10
CA TYR A 122 -18.48 6.88 0.57
C TYR A 122 -17.23 6.05 0.27
N VAL A 123 -16.17 6.66 -0.27
CA VAL A 123 -14.91 5.94 -0.54
C VAL A 123 -14.26 5.44 0.75
N ASP A 124 -14.25 6.27 1.79
CA ASP A 124 -13.64 5.92 3.08
C ASP A 124 -14.47 4.85 3.81
N GLU A 125 -15.80 5.00 3.82
CA GLU A 125 -16.72 4.02 4.38
C GLU A 125 -16.60 2.66 3.68
N LEU A 126 -16.56 2.61 2.34
CA LEU A 126 -16.43 1.36 1.60
C LEU A 126 -15.11 0.66 1.92
N LYS A 127 -14.00 1.42 1.94
CA LYS A 127 -12.68 0.88 2.33
C LYS A 127 -12.70 0.29 3.73
N LYS A 128 -13.34 0.98 4.69
CA LYS A 128 -13.46 0.50 6.09
C LYS A 128 -14.25 -0.80 6.17
N VAL A 129 -15.38 -0.89 5.49
CA VAL A 129 -16.24 -2.09 5.51
C VAL A 129 -15.49 -3.29 4.90
N VAL A 130 -14.88 -3.10 3.73
CA VAL A 130 -14.08 -4.13 3.05
C VAL A 130 -12.90 -4.57 3.92
N TYR A 131 -12.16 -3.61 4.50
CA TYR A 131 -11.04 -3.90 5.41
C TYR A 131 -11.47 -4.72 6.61
N LYS A 132 -12.53 -4.31 7.32
CA LYS A 132 -13.05 -5.03 8.49
C LYS A 132 -13.48 -6.45 8.13
N LYS A 133 -14.12 -6.63 6.97
CA LYS A 133 -14.53 -7.97 6.54
C LYS A 133 -13.33 -8.87 6.29
N TYR A 134 -12.31 -8.40 5.57
CA TYR A 134 -11.08 -9.16 5.38
C TYR A 134 -10.33 -9.44 6.69
N PHE A 135 -10.21 -8.45 7.57
CA PHE A 135 -9.61 -8.62 8.91
C PHE A 135 -10.25 -9.78 9.68
N ASN A 136 -11.59 -9.84 9.68
CA ASN A 136 -12.32 -10.90 10.38
C ASN A 136 -12.12 -12.28 9.74
N ILE A 137 -12.27 -12.41 8.42
CA ILE A 137 -12.19 -13.74 7.75
C ILE A 137 -10.77 -14.29 7.63
N THR A 138 -9.75 -13.46 7.89
CA THR A 138 -8.34 -13.84 7.80
C THR A 138 -7.66 -14.00 9.15
N ASN A 139 -8.41 -13.98 10.26
CA ASN A 139 -7.83 -14.01 11.60
C ASN A 139 -6.77 -12.91 11.79
N GLU A 140 -7.19 -11.65 11.56
CA GLU A 140 -6.35 -10.46 11.69
C GLU A 140 -5.18 -10.43 10.68
N PHE A 141 -5.45 -10.83 9.43
CA PHE A 141 -4.45 -10.95 8.34
C PHE A 141 -3.34 -11.98 8.59
N ARG A 142 -3.49 -12.88 9.57
CA ARG A 142 -2.62 -14.07 9.68
C ARG A 142 -2.85 -15.03 8.51
N GLY A 143 -4.08 -15.09 8.01
CA GLY A 143 -4.47 -15.80 6.80
C GLY A 143 -4.43 -14.92 5.55
N SER A 144 -4.27 -15.55 4.38
CA SER A 144 -4.31 -14.84 3.10
C SER A 144 -5.72 -14.32 2.77
N ILE A 145 -5.79 -13.11 2.19
CA ILE A 145 -6.99 -12.57 1.54
C ILE A 145 -7.22 -13.16 0.15
N TYR A 146 -6.24 -13.88 -0.38
CA TYR A 146 -6.34 -14.62 -1.64
C TYR A 146 -6.74 -16.08 -1.36
N ASN A 147 -7.45 -16.68 -2.30
CA ASN A 147 -7.71 -18.13 -2.35
C ASN A 147 -6.42 -18.91 -2.57
#